data_AF-A0A969T621-F1
#
_entry.id   AF-A0A969T621-F1
#
_cell.length_a   1.000
_cell.length_b   1.000
_cell.length_c   1.000
_cell.angle_alpha   90.00
_cell.angle_beta   90.00
_cell.angle_gamma   90.00
#
_symmetry.space_group_name_H-M   'P 1'
#
loop_
_entity.id
_entity.type
_entity.pdbx_description
1 polymer ?
#
loop_
_entity_poly.entity_id
_entity_poly.type
_entity_poly.pdbx_seq_one_letter_code
_entity_poly.pdbx_strand_id
1 'polypeptide(L)'
;MPFLYGAGLTIRKKILEELKQKGFKSLLSDRKGTAITSGGDYELSLAIQLSGYELYYHDQLTFKHYMTAGRLTWEYLKKLYVSFGKASVLTDIYKSELKNLTGINNLRITNPFTSLVYTNYLFIKHFPKIMFLKMTNKWKEGSRAVLMHEWRKGKLSAHKELYTALPEMVAHVRNSQWLKNK
;
A
#
# COMPACT_ATOMS: atom_id res chain seq x y z
N MET A 1 -2.22 -8.37 -8.04
CA MET A 1 -1.47 -7.34 -8.77
C MET A 1 -0.04 -7.41 -8.32
N PRO A 2 0.91 -7.69 -9.22
CA PRO A 2 2.31 -7.74 -8.88
C PRO A 2 2.81 -6.36 -8.44
N PHE A 3 3.88 -6.35 -7.65
CA PHE A 3 4.62 -5.15 -7.30
C PHE A 3 6.08 -5.50 -7.12
N LEU A 4 6.94 -4.51 -7.31
CA LEU A 4 8.37 -4.63 -7.07
C LEU A 4 8.74 -3.76 -5.87
N TYR A 5 9.58 -4.30 -5.00
CA TYR A 5 10.13 -3.51 -3.90
C TYR A 5 11.29 -2.65 -4.40
N GLY A 6 11.50 -1.48 -3.80
CA GLY A 6 12.38 -0.45 -4.37
C GLY A 6 13.88 -0.80 -4.36
N ALA A 7 14.35 -1.63 -3.42
CA ALA A 7 15.75 -2.04 -3.36
C ALA A 7 16.09 -2.96 -4.55
N GLY A 8 17.08 -2.60 -5.36
CA GLY A 8 17.41 -3.36 -6.59
C GLY A 8 16.43 -3.16 -7.75
N LEU A 9 15.44 -2.26 -7.62
CA LEU A 9 14.52 -1.92 -8.70
C LEU A 9 15.23 -1.14 -9.80
N THR A 10 15.12 -1.62 -11.05
CA THR A 10 15.59 -0.90 -12.23
C THR A 10 14.40 -0.49 -13.09
N ILE A 11 14.37 0.78 -13.51
CA ILE A 11 13.27 1.35 -14.32
C ILE A 11 13.89 2.05 -15.52
N ARG A 12 13.30 1.87 -16.71
CA ARG A 12 13.68 2.65 -17.89
C ARG A 12 13.43 4.14 -17.62
N LYS A 13 14.46 4.97 -17.74
CA LYS A 13 14.39 6.42 -17.49
C LYS A 13 13.20 7.09 -18.19
N LYS A 14 12.95 6.71 -19.45
CA LYS A 14 11.82 7.18 -20.26
C LYS A 14 10.46 7.03 -19.57
N ILE A 15 10.22 5.94 -18.84
CA ILE A 15 8.95 5.70 -18.13
C ILE A 15 8.78 6.74 -17.01
N LEU A 16 9.84 7.04 -16.27
CA LEU A 16 9.80 8.05 -15.20
C LEU A 16 9.61 9.45 -15.76
N GLU A 17 10.27 9.76 -16.88
CA GLU A 17 10.12 11.04 -17.58
C GLU A 17 8.69 11.22 -18.10
N GLU A 18 8.10 10.20 -18.70
CA GLU A 18 6.71 10.22 -19.17
C GLU A 18 5.71 10.42 -18.02
N LEU A 19 5.87 9.67 -16.91
CA LEU A 19 5.03 9.87 -15.72
C LEU A 19 5.13 11.31 -15.23
N LYS A 20 6.35 11.85 -15.13
CA LYS A 20 6.59 13.23 -14.69
C LYS A 20 5.97 14.25 -15.65
N GLN A 21 6.16 14.09 -16.96
CA GLN A 21 5.61 14.99 -17.99
C GLN A 21 4.07 14.97 -17.98
N LYS A 22 3.46 13.82 -17.73
CA LYS A 22 2.01 13.64 -17.58
C LYS A 22 1.48 13.97 -16.18
N GLY A 23 2.30 14.64 -15.35
CA GLY A 23 1.88 15.22 -14.08
C GLY A 23 1.73 14.24 -12.92
N PHE A 24 2.36 13.05 -12.97
CA PHE A 24 2.35 12.12 -11.85
C PHE A 24 2.93 12.76 -10.58
N LYS A 25 2.17 12.67 -9.49
CA LYS A 25 2.59 13.03 -8.14
C LYS A 25 2.23 11.90 -7.19
N SER A 26 3.20 11.51 -6.36
CA SER A 26 3.00 10.49 -5.33
C SER A 26 2.01 11.00 -4.28
N LEU A 27 0.95 10.22 -4.02
CA LEU A 27 0.03 10.42 -2.90
C LEU A 27 0.68 10.03 -1.57
N LEU A 28 1.54 9.01 -1.56
CA LEU A 28 2.37 8.71 -0.40
C LEU A 28 3.46 9.77 -0.33
N SER A 29 3.53 10.48 0.80
CA SER A 29 4.68 11.31 1.11
C SER A 29 5.83 10.43 1.59
N ASP A 30 6.99 10.58 0.94
CA ASP A 30 8.23 10.01 1.44
C ASP A 30 8.60 10.60 2.82
N ARG A 31 9.49 9.91 3.54
CA ARG A 31 9.74 10.09 4.99
C ARG A 31 9.78 11.56 5.43
N LYS A 32 8.73 11.99 6.15
CA LYS A 32 8.77 13.22 6.96
C LYS A 32 9.32 12.89 8.35
N GLY A 33 10.60 13.20 8.59
CA GLY A 33 11.25 13.07 9.90
C GLY A 33 11.42 11.63 10.38
N THR A 34 11.02 11.35 11.63
CA THR A 34 11.17 10.03 12.29
C THR A 34 10.08 9.01 11.90
N ALA A 35 9.10 9.41 11.09
CA ALA A 35 8.03 8.52 10.66
C ALA A 35 8.55 7.48 9.66
N ILE A 36 8.33 6.20 9.95
CA ILE A 36 8.51 5.12 8.98
C ILE A 36 7.40 5.25 7.95
N THR A 37 7.62 5.98 6.86
CA THR A 37 6.78 5.87 5.66
C THR A 37 7.29 4.73 4.78
N SER A 38 6.37 4.03 4.13
CA SER A 38 6.64 2.85 3.31
C SER A 38 5.59 2.75 2.21
N GLY A 39 5.93 2.08 1.11
CA GLY A 39 5.00 1.83 0.01
C GLY A 39 5.10 2.79 -1.17
N GLY A 40 6.04 3.74 -1.20
CA GLY A 40 6.26 4.59 -2.38
C GLY A 40 6.74 3.79 -3.60
N ASP A 41 7.56 2.76 -3.37
CA ASP A 41 7.92 1.75 -4.38
C ASP A 41 6.71 0.98 -4.90
N TYR A 42 5.79 0.64 -4.00
CA TYR A 42 4.54 -0.02 -4.38
C TYR A 42 3.62 0.93 -5.18
N GLU A 43 3.47 2.18 -4.75
CA GLU A 43 2.69 3.18 -5.47
C GLU A 43 3.25 3.42 -6.88
N LEU A 44 4.57 3.60 -7.01
CA LEU A 44 5.23 3.75 -8.30
C LEU A 44 5.00 2.52 -9.19
N SER A 45 5.11 1.32 -8.62
CA SER A 45 4.80 0.06 -9.34
C SER A 45 3.36 0.02 -9.86
N LEU A 46 2.40 0.55 -9.11
CA LEU A 46 0.99 0.62 -9.53
C LEU A 46 0.77 1.70 -10.61
N ALA A 47 1.42 2.85 -10.47
CA ALA A 47 1.37 3.93 -11.46
C ALA A 47 1.96 3.49 -12.82
N ILE A 48 3.08 2.77 -12.81
CA ILE A 48 3.70 2.19 -14.01
C ILE A 48 2.77 1.18 -14.69
N GLN A 49 2.10 0.32 -13.92
CA GLN A 49 1.10 -0.61 -14.48
C GLN A 49 -0.08 0.12 -15.11
N LEU A 50 -0.59 1.15 -14.44
CA LEU A 50 -1.70 1.97 -14.92
C LEU A 50 -1.36 2.81 -16.15
N SER A 51 -0.09 3.19 -16.34
CA SER A 51 0.39 3.83 -17.57
C SER A 51 0.63 2.84 -18.71
N GLY A 52 0.37 1.55 -18.48
CA GLY A 52 0.33 0.52 -19.52
C GLY A 52 1.61 -0.28 -19.68
N TYR A 53 2.58 -0.10 -18.78
CA TYR A 53 3.81 -0.87 -18.75
C TYR A 53 3.67 -2.12 -17.89
N GLU A 54 4.49 -3.12 -18.19
CA GLU A 54 4.55 -4.36 -17.41
C GLU A 54 5.67 -4.30 -16.37
N LEU A 55 5.45 -5.01 -15.26
CA LEU A 55 6.49 -5.25 -14.27
C LEU A 55 7.10 -6.62 -14.54
N TYR A 56 8.43 -6.67 -14.53
CA TYR A 56 9.16 -7.91 -14.73
C TYR A 56 10.05 -8.22 -13.53
N TYR A 57 10.03 -9.47 -13.10
CA TYR A 57 10.93 -10.01 -12.08
C TYR A 57 11.83 -11.04 -12.74
N HIS A 58 13.13 -10.99 -12.43
CA HIS A 58 14.10 -11.99 -12.86
C HIS A 58 14.88 -12.47 -11.64
N ASP A 59 14.86 -13.77 -11.41
CA ASP A 59 15.58 -14.47 -10.32
C ASP A 59 17.11 -14.33 -10.38
N GLN A 60 17.69 -14.09 -11.57
CA GLN A 60 19.11 -13.82 -11.74
C GLN A 60 19.52 -12.42 -11.28
N LEU A 61 18.57 -11.48 -11.11
CA LEU A 61 18.85 -10.15 -10.56
C LEU A 61 18.96 -10.24 -9.04
N THR A 62 20.18 -10.50 -8.57
CA THR A 62 20.49 -10.58 -7.15
C THR A 62 21.25 -9.35 -6.69
N PHE A 63 20.97 -8.91 -5.46
CA PHE A 63 21.72 -7.85 -4.81
C PHE A 63 21.78 -8.11 -3.30
N LYS A 64 22.81 -7.58 -2.63
CA LYS A 64 22.94 -7.67 -1.18
C LYS A 64 22.32 -6.43 -0.54
N HIS A 65 21.20 -6.60 0.16
CA HIS A 65 20.58 -5.54 0.94
C HIS A 65 21.14 -5.53 2.36
N TYR A 66 21.94 -4.53 2.70
CA TYR A 66 22.37 -4.34 4.07
C TYR A 66 21.19 -3.91 4.96
N MET A 67 20.84 -4.75 5.94
CA MET A 67 19.82 -4.46 6.95
C MET A 67 20.46 -4.37 8.32
N THR A 68 20.34 -3.20 8.95
CA THR A 68 20.85 -3.00 10.31
C THR A 68 20.09 -3.88 11.30
N ALA A 69 20.74 -4.27 12.41
CA ALA A 69 20.15 -5.11 13.45
C ALA A 69 18.78 -4.59 13.94
N GLY A 70 18.63 -3.27 14.09
CA GLY A 70 17.36 -2.65 14.49
C GLY A 70 16.19 -2.94 13.54
N ARG A 71 16.44 -3.11 12.23
CA ARG A 71 15.42 -3.45 11.22
C ARG A 71 15.05 -4.94 11.22
N LEU A 72 15.79 -5.77 11.95
CA LEU A 72 15.57 -7.21 12.09
C LEU A 72 14.82 -7.57 13.38
N THR A 73 14.25 -6.57 14.06
CA THR A 73 13.50 -6.78 15.30
C THR A 73 12.01 -6.96 15.04
N TRP A 74 11.34 -7.75 15.90
CA TRP A 74 9.88 -7.89 15.86
C TRP A 74 9.15 -6.56 16.03
N GLU A 75 9.66 -5.69 16.89
CA GLU A 75 9.09 -4.37 17.13
C GLU A 75 9.17 -3.47 15.89
N TYR A 76 10.29 -3.51 15.17
CA TYR A 76 10.40 -2.83 13.88
C TYR A 76 9.41 -3.41 12.87
N LEU A 77 9.29 -4.74 12.78
CA LEU A 77 8.36 -5.38 11.85
C LEU A 77 6.90 -5.00 12.13
N LYS A 78 6.49 -4.94 13.41
CA LYS A 78 5.15 -4.45 13.79
C LYS A 78 4.92 -3.01 13.33
N LYS A 79 5.87 -2.10 13.60
CA LYS A 79 5.79 -0.70 13.14
C LYS A 79 5.70 -0.62 11.61
N LEU A 80 6.49 -1.44 10.90
CA LEU A 80 6.45 -1.51 9.44
C LEU A 80 5.07 -1.96 8.93
N TYR A 81 4.43 -2.93 9.58
CA TYR A 81 3.07 -3.36 9.23
C TYR A 81 2.02 -2.27 9.48
N VAL A 82 2.16 -1.47 10.54
CA VAL A 82 1.32 -0.26 10.73
C VAL A 82 1.47 0.68 9.54
N SER A 83 2.71 0.95 9.10
CA SER A 83 2.99 1.81 7.94
C SER A 83 2.41 1.25 6.63
N PHE A 84 2.52 -0.06 6.40
CA PHE A 84 1.85 -0.72 5.28
C PHE A 84 0.33 -0.59 5.34
N GLY A 85 -0.24 -0.67 6.55
CA GLY A 85 -1.65 -0.41 6.80
C GLY A 85 -2.06 0.99 6.36
N LYS A 86 -1.30 2.00 6.81
CA LYS A 86 -1.53 3.40 6.45
C LYS A 86 -1.46 3.62 4.93
N ALA A 87 -0.38 3.13 4.31
CA ALA A 87 -0.17 3.26 2.86
C ALA A 87 -1.26 2.56 2.04
N SER A 88 -1.85 1.48 2.58
CA SER A 88 -2.87 0.72 1.86
C SER A 88 -4.09 1.56 1.46
N VAL A 89 -4.47 2.57 2.25
CA VAL A 89 -5.60 3.47 1.95
C VAL A 89 -5.41 4.18 0.61
N LEU A 90 -4.20 4.67 0.35
CA LEU A 90 -3.87 5.36 -0.90
C LEU A 90 -3.63 4.37 -2.04
N THR A 91 -2.87 3.31 -1.81
CA THR A 91 -2.62 2.29 -2.87
C THR A 91 -3.89 1.57 -3.33
N ASP A 92 -4.92 1.51 -2.48
CA ASP A 92 -6.21 0.94 -2.82
C ASP A 92 -6.94 1.74 -3.91
N ILE A 93 -6.70 3.06 -4.02
CA ILE A 93 -7.18 3.90 -5.12
C ILE A 93 -6.62 3.36 -6.45
N TYR A 94 -5.29 3.24 -6.55
CA TYR A 94 -4.62 2.71 -7.74
C TYR A 94 -5.05 1.27 -8.08
N LYS A 95 -5.19 0.40 -7.06
CA LYS A 95 -5.70 -0.97 -7.28
C LYS A 95 -7.12 -0.98 -7.80
N SER A 96 -7.97 -0.05 -7.37
CA SER A 96 -9.34 0.04 -7.88
C SER A 96 -9.33 0.37 -9.37
N GLU A 97 -8.47 1.30 -9.80
CA GLU A 97 -8.33 1.66 -11.21
C GLU A 97 -7.75 0.52 -12.04
N LEU A 98 -6.74 -0.20 -11.53
CA LEU A 98 -6.22 -1.38 -12.22
C LEU A 98 -7.30 -2.47 -12.37
N LYS A 99 -8.17 -2.66 -11.37
CA LYS A 99 -9.28 -3.62 -11.48
C LYS A 99 -10.30 -3.18 -12.52
N ASN A 100 -10.61 -1.88 -12.59
CA ASN A 100 -11.49 -1.31 -13.61
C ASN A 100 -10.93 -1.56 -15.03
N LEU A 101 -9.61 -1.41 -15.23
CA LEU A 101 -8.96 -1.74 -16.51
C LEU A 101 -9.12 -3.22 -16.90
N THR A 102 -9.15 -4.12 -15.91
CA THR A 102 -9.39 -5.56 -16.13
C THR A 102 -10.88 -5.95 -16.22
N GLY A 103 -11.80 -4.98 -16.27
CA GLY A 103 -13.25 -5.23 -16.31
C GLY A 103 -13.89 -5.68 -14.99
N ILE A 104 -13.13 -5.63 -13.88
CA ILE A 104 -13.62 -6.00 -12.54
C ILE A 104 -14.01 -4.72 -11.80
N ASN A 105 -15.29 -4.33 -11.86
CA ASN A 105 -15.79 -3.17 -11.14
C ASN A 105 -15.78 -3.41 -9.63
N ASN A 106 -15.04 -2.60 -8.87
CA ASN A 106 -15.03 -2.65 -7.40
C ASN A 106 -15.26 -1.27 -6.77
N LEU A 107 -16.51 -0.83 -6.81
CA LEU A 107 -16.98 0.47 -6.33
C LEU A 107 -16.78 0.70 -4.81
N ARG A 108 -16.52 -0.36 -4.02
CA ARG A 108 -16.41 -0.29 -2.54
C ARG A 108 -15.14 0.41 -2.04
N ILE A 109 -14.12 0.53 -2.89
CA ILE A 109 -12.80 0.99 -2.47
C ILE A 109 -12.67 2.51 -2.61
N THR A 110 -13.47 3.14 -3.48
CA THR A 110 -13.31 4.55 -3.82
C THR A 110 -14.24 5.50 -3.09
N ASN A 111 -15.26 4.97 -2.40
CA ASN A 111 -16.11 5.78 -1.54
C ASN A 111 -15.55 5.73 -0.09
N PRO A 112 -15.10 6.87 0.48
CA PRO A 112 -14.45 6.91 1.80
C PRO A 112 -15.31 6.33 2.92
N PHE A 113 -16.63 6.59 2.89
CA PHE A 113 -17.56 6.04 3.85
C PHE A 113 -17.59 4.51 3.78
N THR A 114 -17.79 3.96 2.58
CA THR A 114 -17.84 2.50 2.41
C THR A 114 -16.51 1.82 2.76
N SER A 115 -15.37 2.44 2.43
CA SER A 115 -14.05 1.91 2.75
C SER A 115 -13.75 1.96 4.25
N LEU A 116 -14.17 3.03 4.94
CA LEU A 116 -14.06 3.15 6.39
C LEU A 116 -14.94 2.11 7.10
N VAL A 117 -16.20 1.96 6.68
CA VAL A 117 -17.13 0.95 7.23
C VAL A 117 -16.56 -0.46 7.03
N TYR A 118 -16.07 -0.77 5.82
CA TYR A 118 -15.45 -2.06 5.52
C TYR A 118 -14.21 -2.34 6.38
N THR A 119 -13.36 -1.33 6.58
CA THR A 119 -12.16 -1.45 7.43
C THR A 119 -12.54 -1.72 8.89
N ASN A 120 -13.57 -1.05 9.41
CA ASN A 120 -14.09 -1.32 10.76
C ASN A 120 -14.71 -2.73 10.86
N TYR A 121 -15.50 -3.14 9.88
CA TYR A 121 -16.06 -4.49 9.80
C TYR A 121 -14.97 -5.57 9.85
N LEU A 122 -13.89 -5.42 9.08
CA LEU A 122 -12.77 -6.35 9.11
C LEU A 122 -12.09 -6.41 10.49
N PHE A 123 -12.05 -5.29 11.20
CA PHE A 123 -11.51 -5.26 12.57
C PHE A 123 -12.35 -6.12 13.52
N ILE A 124 -13.68 -5.92 13.49
CA ILE A 124 -14.65 -6.67 14.30
C ILE A 124 -14.64 -8.15 13.94
N LYS A 125 -14.68 -8.48 12.64
CA LYS A 125 -14.69 -9.87 12.12
C LYS A 125 -13.52 -10.70 12.64
N HIS A 126 -12.35 -10.09 12.80
CA HIS A 126 -11.14 -10.79 13.24
C HIS A 126 -10.91 -10.74 14.75
N PHE A 127 -11.72 -10.00 15.50
CA PHE A 127 -11.59 -9.86 16.95
C PHE A 127 -11.65 -11.20 17.71
N PRO A 128 -12.59 -12.13 17.41
CA PRO A 128 -12.65 -13.43 18.11
C PRO A 128 -11.35 -14.25 17.93
N LYS A 129 -10.79 -14.25 16.72
CA LYS A 129 -9.52 -14.94 16.42
C LYS A 129 -8.36 -14.34 17.21
N ILE A 130 -8.32 -13.02 17.36
CA ILE A 130 -7.30 -12.33 18.16
C ILE A 130 -7.42 -12.76 19.63
N MET A 131 -8.64 -12.76 20.18
CA MET A 131 -8.89 -13.17 21.57
C MET A 131 -8.47 -14.63 21.80
N PHE A 132 -8.84 -15.54 20.91
CA PHE A 132 -8.43 -16.94 20.99
C PHE A 132 -6.90 -17.12 20.97
N LEU A 133 -6.20 -16.38 20.11
CA LEU A 133 -4.74 -16.43 20.05
C LEU A 133 -4.07 -15.87 21.30
N LYS A 134 -4.66 -14.84 21.93
CA LYS A 134 -4.19 -14.32 23.21
C LYS A 134 -4.39 -15.32 24.34
N MET A 135 -5.58 -15.92 24.44
CA MET A 135 -5.89 -16.94 25.45
C MET A 135 -4.99 -18.17 25.36
N THR A 136 -4.62 -18.57 24.14
CA THR A 136 -3.74 -19.72 23.89
C THR A 136 -2.26 -19.37 23.93
N ASN A 137 -1.88 -18.15 24.33
CA ASN A 137 -0.51 -17.64 24.32
C ASN A 137 0.21 -17.76 22.95
N LYS A 138 -0.57 -17.80 21.87
CA LYS A 138 -0.09 -17.81 20.46
C LYS A 138 0.00 -16.40 19.87
N TRP A 139 -0.38 -15.38 20.63
CA TRP A 139 -0.19 -13.97 20.32
C TRP A 139 1.23 -13.51 20.66
N LYS A 140 2.21 -13.99 19.89
CA LYS A 140 3.64 -13.75 20.13
C LYS A 140 4.41 -13.43 18.86
N GLU A 141 5.71 -13.20 19.00
CA GLU A 141 6.63 -13.02 17.87
C GLU A 141 6.50 -14.13 16.82
N GLY A 142 6.60 -13.76 15.54
CA GLY A 142 6.38 -14.65 14.39
C GLY A 142 4.91 -14.88 14.03
N SER A 143 3.95 -14.45 14.86
CA SER A 143 2.53 -14.63 14.55
C SER A 143 2.05 -13.64 13.47
N ARG A 144 1.68 -14.18 12.30
CA ARG A 144 1.06 -13.39 11.21
C ARG A 144 -0.20 -12.65 11.67
N ALA A 145 -0.95 -13.19 12.62
CA ALA A 145 -2.16 -12.54 13.13
C ALA A 145 -1.85 -11.22 13.84
N VAL A 146 -0.73 -11.15 14.57
CA VAL A 146 -0.25 -9.93 15.22
C VAL A 146 0.06 -8.87 14.17
N LEU A 147 0.86 -9.21 13.16
CA LEU A 147 1.22 -8.29 12.08
C LEU A 147 0.00 -7.79 11.30
N MET A 148 -0.93 -8.68 10.98
CA MET A 148 -2.17 -8.29 10.31
C MET A 148 -3.07 -7.41 11.19
N HIS A 149 -3.01 -7.53 12.51
CA HIS A 149 -3.69 -6.61 13.41
C HIS A 149 -3.03 -5.23 13.43
N GLU A 150 -1.69 -5.16 13.49
CA GLU A 150 -0.94 -3.92 13.34
C GLU A 150 -1.26 -3.21 12.02
N TRP A 151 -1.32 -3.95 10.92
CA TRP A 151 -1.73 -3.44 9.62
C TRP A 151 -3.15 -2.88 9.62
N ARG A 152 -4.12 -3.58 10.23
CA ARG A 152 -5.50 -3.08 10.33
C ARG A 152 -5.59 -1.80 11.17
N LYS A 153 -4.83 -1.71 12.27
CA LYS A 153 -4.73 -0.48 13.07
C LYS A 153 -4.20 0.68 12.22
N GLY A 154 -3.11 0.46 11.47
CA GLY A 154 -2.56 1.45 10.55
C GLY A 154 -3.57 1.91 9.51
N LYS A 155 -4.27 0.96 8.86
CA LYS A 155 -5.29 1.27 7.85
C LYS A 155 -6.45 2.08 8.42
N LEU A 156 -6.96 1.69 9.59
CA LEU A 156 -8.05 2.40 10.25
C LEU A 156 -7.64 3.84 10.64
N SER A 157 -6.43 4.01 11.17
CA SER A 157 -5.86 5.33 11.48
C SER A 157 -5.81 6.23 10.25
N ALA A 158 -5.22 5.73 9.15
CA ALA A 158 -5.12 6.49 7.91
C ALA A 158 -6.48 6.80 7.29
N HIS A 159 -7.45 5.88 7.36
CA HIS A 159 -8.81 6.16 6.88
C HIS A 159 -9.48 7.30 7.64
N LYS A 160 -9.26 7.41 8.96
CA LYS A 160 -9.76 8.54 9.77
C LYS A 160 -9.02 9.83 9.44
N GLU A 161 -7.69 9.78 9.37
CA GLU A 161 -6.82 10.93 9.05
C GLU A 161 -7.12 11.52 7.66
N LEU A 162 -7.39 10.67 6.67
CA LEU A 162 -7.57 11.05 5.27
C LEU A 162 -9.05 11.14 4.83
N TYR A 163 -10.00 10.96 5.75
CA TYR A 163 -11.42 10.76 5.40
C TYR A 163 -11.97 11.87 4.47
N THR A 164 -11.67 13.13 4.79
CA THR A 164 -12.13 14.31 4.05
C THR A 164 -11.37 14.54 2.74
N ALA A 165 -10.09 14.20 2.69
CA ALA A 165 -9.23 14.39 1.51
C ALA A 165 -9.34 13.23 0.49
N LEU A 166 -9.82 12.06 0.91
CA LEU A 166 -9.84 10.86 0.07
C LEU A 166 -10.65 11.03 -1.24
N PRO A 167 -11.82 11.71 -1.28
CA PRO A 167 -12.51 11.99 -2.55
C PRO A 167 -11.66 12.76 -3.56
N GLU A 168 -10.94 13.79 -3.10
CA GLU A 168 -10.06 14.60 -3.95
C GLU A 168 -8.89 13.77 -4.47
N MET A 169 -8.27 12.96 -3.61
CA MET A 169 -7.17 12.05 -4.00
C MET A 169 -7.63 10.99 -5.02
N VAL A 170 -8.84 10.44 -4.84
CA VAL A 170 -9.47 9.53 -5.81
C VAL A 170 -9.69 10.23 -7.15
N ALA A 171 -10.23 11.45 -7.13
CA ALA A 171 -10.44 12.24 -8.34
C ALA A 171 -9.11 12.57 -9.03
N HIS A 172 -8.06 12.90 -8.27
CA HIS A 172 -6.72 13.18 -8.79
C HIS A 172 -6.17 11.98 -9.58
N VAL A 173 -6.22 10.77 -9.01
CA VAL A 173 -5.72 9.56 -9.68
C VAL A 173 -6.58 9.22 -10.90
N ARG A 174 -7.91 9.22 -10.78
CA ARG A 174 -8.83 8.91 -11.89
C ARG A 174 -8.71 9.87 -13.07
N ASN A 175 -8.47 11.14 -12.78
CA ASN A 175 -8.38 12.16 -13.80
C ASN A 175 -6.96 12.36 -14.36
N SER A 176 -5.99 11.58 -13.87
CA SER A 176 -4.59 11.70 -14.27
C SER A 176 -4.37 11.40 -15.75
N GLN A 177 -3.52 12.21 -16.40
CA GLN A 177 -3.15 12.04 -17.82
C GLN A 177 -2.20 10.87 -18.06
N TRP A 178 -1.53 10.37 -17.01
CA TRP A 178 -0.60 9.26 -17.09
C TRP A 178 -1.27 7.87 -17.16
N LEU A 179 -2.59 7.77 -17.06
CA LEU A 179 -3.33 6.53 -17.27
C LEU A 179 -3.32 6.14 -18.75
N LYS A 180 -3.20 4.84 -19.07
CA LYS A 180 -3.14 4.31 -20.45
C LYS A 180 -4.40 4.62 -21.27
N ASN A 181 -5.56 4.73 -20.63
CA ASN A 181 -6.87 4.76 -21.27
C ASN A 181 -7.49 6.16 -21.37
N LYS A 182 -6.66 7.20 -21.49
CA LYS A 182 -7.10 8.56 -21.83
C LYS A 182 -6.51 9.01 -23.15
#